data_AF-A0A1J8QV32-F1
#
_entry.id   AF-A0A1J8QV32-F1
#
_cell.length_a   1.000
_cell.length_b   1.000
_cell.length_c   1.000
_cell.angle_alpha   90.00
_cell.angle_beta   90.00
_cell.angle_gamma   90.00
#
_symmetry.space_group_name_H-M   'P 1'
#
loop_
_entity.id
_entity.type
_entity.pdbx_description
1 polymer ?
#
loop_
_entity_poly.entity_id
_entity_poly.type
_entity_poly.pdbx_seq_one_letter_code
_entity_poly.pdbx_strand_id
1 'polypeptide(L)'
;MPIPVQFAQDLWVRLAFTTAGHTFLVYDYFLTLDDEISYIWNSPWTVVKVLFLVNRYGNLVVQTYIRLEEAGLLAHNSESFCLSFALLT
;
A
#
# COMPACT_ATOMS: atom_id res chain seq x y z
N MET A 1 -14.02 -22.79 -17.48
CA MET A 1 -15.10 -21.83 -17.83
C MET A 1 -14.43 -20.60 -18.42
N PRO A 2 -14.79 -20.13 -19.63
CA PRO A 2 -14.19 -18.93 -20.21
C PRO A 2 -14.52 -17.71 -19.35
N ILE A 3 -13.55 -16.83 -19.14
CA ILE A 3 -13.74 -15.60 -18.35
C ILE A 3 -14.66 -14.65 -19.12
N PRO A 4 -15.73 -14.11 -18.51
CA PRO A 4 -16.61 -13.17 -19.18
C PRO A 4 -15.88 -11.85 -19.47
N VAL A 5 -16.08 -11.29 -20.66
CA VAL A 5 -15.42 -10.04 -21.12
C VAL A 5 -15.68 -8.85 -20.18
N GLN A 6 -16.84 -8.81 -19.54
CA GLN A 6 -17.21 -7.78 -18.57
C GLN A 6 -16.27 -7.80 -17.35
N PHE A 7 -15.97 -8.99 -16.83
CA PHE A 7 -15.06 -9.15 -15.69
C PHE A 7 -13.65 -8.65 -16.00
N ALA A 8 -13.16 -8.91 -17.21
CA ALA A 8 -11.86 -8.39 -17.62
C ALA A 8 -11.85 -6.85 -17.61
N GLN A 9 -12.92 -6.23 -18.12
CA GLN A 9 -13.03 -4.78 -18.19
C GLN A 9 -13.13 -4.15 -16.80
N ASP A 10 -13.91 -4.75 -15.89
CA ASP A 10 -14.01 -4.31 -14.49
C ASP A 10 -12.66 -4.41 -13.76
N LEU A 11 -11.92 -5.49 -14.02
CA LEU A 11 -10.58 -5.69 -13.45
C LEU A 11 -9.60 -4.61 -13.94
N TRP A 12 -9.58 -4.33 -15.24
CA TRP A 12 -8.72 -3.29 -15.82
C TRP A 12 -9.00 -1.91 -15.22
N VAL A 13 -10.28 -1.53 -15.13
CA VAL A 13 -10.69 -0.25 -14.55
C VAL A 13 -10.23 -0.16 -13.09
N ARG A 14 -10.51 -1.18 -12.28
CA ARG A 14 -10.13 -1.21 -10.87
C ARG A 14 -8.61 -1.05 -10.71
N LEU A 15 -7.83 -1.86 -11.42
CA LEU A 15 -6.36 -1.85 -11.32
C LEU A 15 -5.77 -0.49 -11.75
N ALA A 16 -6.31 0.12 -12.81
CA ALA A 16 -5.84 1.43 -13.27
C ALA A 16 -6.07 2.51 -12.22
N PHE A 17 -7.29 2.59 -11.65
CA PHE A 17 -7.63 3.58 -10.62
C PHE A 17 -6.83 3.38 -9.33
N THR A 18 -6.71 2.14 -8.86
CA THR A 18 -5.95 1.85 -7.62
C THR A 18 -4.47 2.12 -7.79
N THR A 19 -3.89 1.79 -8.94
CA THR A 19 -2.47 2.06 -9.23
C THR A 19 -2.22 3.56 -9.33
N ALA A 20 -3.06 4.30 -10.05
CA ALA A 20 -2.93 5.76 -10.15
C ALA A 20 -3.06 6.43 -8.78
N GLY A 21 -4.05 6.02 -7.97
CA GLY A 21 -4.21 6.53 -6.60
C GLY A 21 -2.99 6.21 -5.72
N HIS A 22 -2.43 5.01 -5.84
CA HIS A 22 -1.23 4.64 -5.09
C HIS A 22 0.00 5.45 -5.53
N THR A 23 0.16 5.73 -6.82
CA THR A 23 1.26 6.58 -7.29
C THR A 23 1.17 8.01 -6.75
N PHE A 24 -0.03 8.58 -6.66
CA PHE A 24 -0.23 9.88 -6.04
C PHE A 24 0.12 9.86 -4.55
N LEU A 25 -0.34 8.83 -3.83
CA LEU A 25 -0.01 8.66 -2.41
C LEU A 25 1.51 8.60 -2.20
N VAL A 26 2.22 7.80 -3.00
CA VAL A 26 3.69 7.69 -2.93
C VAL A 26 4.35 9.04 -3.25
N TYR A 27 3.82 9.78 -4.23
CA TYR A 27 4.33 11.10 -4.57
C TYR A 27 4.19 12.11 -3.43
N ASP A 28 3.04 12.15 -2.75
CA ASP A 28 2.83 13.01 -1.59
C ASP A 28 3.81 12.69 -0.45
N TYR A 29 4.18 11.42 -0.28
CA TYR A 29 5.20 11.02 0.67
C TYR A 29 6.56 11.63 0.33
N PHE A 30 6.98 11.58 -0.93
CA PHE A 30 8.24 12.17 -1.37
C PHE A 30 8.29 13.68 -1.15
N LEU A 31 7.19 14.40 -1.36
CA LEU A 31 7.13 15.84 -1.11
C LEU A 31 7.36 16.18 0.36
N THR A 32 6.74 15.44 1.26
CA THR A 32 6.86 15.70 2.71
C THR A 32 8.14 15.10 3.33
N LEU A 33 8.82 14.20 2.63
CA LEU A 33 9.98 13.46 3.14
C LEU A 33 11.15 14.38 3.51
N ASP A 34 11.39 15.44 2.73
CA ASP A 34 12.46 16.41 2.98
C ASP A 34 12.28 17.14 4.32
N ASP A 35 11.04 17.59 4.57
CA ASP A 35 10.66 18.19 5.85
C ASP A 35 10.75 17.16 6.99
N GLU A 36 10.30 15.92 6.78
CA GLU A 36 10.41 14.88 7.80
C GLU A 36 11.86 14.62 8.20
N ILE A 37 12.77 14.52 7.24
CA ILE A 37 14.19 14.28 7.51
C ILE A 37 14.77 15.46 8.30
N SER A 38 14.43 16.69 7.91
CA SER A 38 14.91 17.89 8.57
C SER A 38 14.41 18.02 10.01
N TYR A 39 13.10 17.83 10.23
CA TYR A 39 12.44 18.13 11.52
C TYR A 39 12.26 16.91 12.43
N ILE A 40 11.92 15.75 11.86
CA ILE A 40 11.59 14.54 12.63
C ILE A 40 12.82 13.68 12.83
N TRP A 41 13.64 13.47 11.78
CA TRP A 41 14.75 12.51 11.85
C TRP A 41 15.90 13.02 12.74
N ASN A 42 16.17 14.32 12.75
CA ASN A 42 17.16 14.94 13.66
C ASN A 42 16.70 15.09 15.12
N SER A 43 15.40 14.92 15.40
CA SER A 43 14.85 14.99 16.77
C SER A 43 15.19 13.73 17.59
N PRO A 44 15.40 13.83 18.93
CA PRO A 44 15.66 12.67 19.78
C PRO A 44 14.63 11.55 19.60
N TRP A 45 15.09 10.30 19.74
CA TRP A 45 14.24 9.11 19.62
C TRP A 45 13.22 9.05 20.75
N THR A 46 11.99 9.46 20.44
CA THR A 46 10.83 9.34 21.33
C THR A 46 9.90 8.23 20.86
N VAL A 47 9.15 7.64 21.79
CA VAL A 47 8.13 6.62 21.46
C VAL A 47 7.13 7.15 20.44
N VAL A 48 6.76 8.43 20.53
CA VAL A 48 5.87 9.10 19.59
C VAL A 48 6.45 9.15 18.18
N LYS A 49 7.75 9.48 18.03
CA LYS A 49 8.44 9.45 16.73
C LYS A 49 8.43 8.05 16.12
N VAL A 50 8.74 7.03 16.91
CA VAL A 50 8.74 5.63 16.43
C VAL A 50 7.34 5.23 16.00
N LEU A 51 6.32 5.50 16.81
CA LEU A 51 4.93 5.15 16.48
C LEU A 51 4.46 5.88 15.21
N PHE A 52 4.81 7.15 15.07
CA PHE A 52 4.52 7.94 13.86
C PHE A 52 5.17 7.33 12.62
N LEU A 53 6.46 7.02 12.66
CA LEU A 53 7.19 6.44 11.53
C LEU A 53 6.67 5.03 11.19
N VAL A 54 6.40 4.19 12.19
CA VAL A 54 5.84 2.85 11.97
C VAL A 54 4.45 2.93 11.35
N ASN A 55 3.59 3.83 11.84
CA ASN A 55 2.26 3.97 11.29
C ASN A 55 2.32 4.49 9.84
N ARG A 56 3.16 5.48 9.58
CA ARG A 56 3.31 6.09 8.26
C ARG A 56 3.93 5.14 7.23
N TYR A 57 5.14 4.67 7.48
CA TYR A 57 5.87 3.81 6.53
C TYR A 57 5.35 2.36 6.55
N GLY A 58 4.84 1.88 7.68
CA GLY A 58 4.20 0.56 7.77
C GLY A 58 2.93 0.48 6.94
N ASN A 59 2.03 1.47 7.04
CA ASN A 59 0.83 1.51 6.19
C ASN A 59 1.19 1.60 4.70
N LEU A 60 2.23 2.37 4.34
CA LEU A 60 2.68 2.46 2.95
C LEU A 60 3.15 1.09 2.44
N VAL A 61 4.01 0.40 3.19
CA VAL A 61 4.52 -0.93 2.82
C VAL A 61 3.40 -1.96 2.72
N VAL A 62 2.49 -1.99 3.69
CA VAL A 62 1.35 -2.92 3.68
C VAL A 62 0.47 -2.67 2.45
N GLN A 63 0.13 -1.40 2.15
CA GLN A 63 -0.64 -1.05 0.95
C GLN A 63 0.07 -1.48 -0.33
N THR A 64 1.37 -1.21 -0.46
CA THR A 64 2.14 -1.63 -1.65
C THR A 64 2.12 -3.15 -1.80
N TYR A 65 2.29 -3.90 -0.71
CA TYR A 65 2.23 -5.37 -0.74
C TYR A 65 0.90 -5.88 -1.29
N ILE A 66 -0.22 -5.35 -0.79
CA ILE A 66 -1.57 -5.72 -1.25
C ILE A 66 -1.74 -5.43 -2.75
N ARG A 67 -1.28 -4.28 -3.22
CA ARG A 67 -1.38 -3.93 -4.65
C ARG A 67 -0.53 -4.83 -5.53
N LEU A 68 0.64 -5.26 -5.06
CA LEU A 68 1.50 -6.19 -5.80
C LEU A 68 0.88 -7.60 -5.90
N GLU A 69 0.19 -8.05 -4.87
CA GLU A 69 -0.61 -9.29 -4.89
C GLU A 69 -1.81 -9.14 -5.84
N GLU A 70 -2.54 -8.02 -5.78
CA GLU A 70 -3.65 -7.73 -6.71
C GLU A 70 -3.20 -7.64 -8.17
N ALA A 71 -1.97 -7.17 -8.42
CA ALA A 71 -1.35 -7.14 -9.75
C ALA A 71 -0.84 -8.53 -10.21
N GLY A 72 -0.87 -9.54 -9.33
CA GLY A 72 -0.39 -10.89 -9.61
C GLY A 72 1.13 -11.00 -9.72
N LEU A 73 1.88 -10.01 -9.21
CA LEU A 73 3.35 -9.99 -9.23
C LEU A 73 3.95 -10.78 -8.07
N LEU A 74 3.30 -10.74 -6.92
CA LEU A 74 3.56 -11.63 -5.80
C LEU A 74 2.44 -12.66 -5.82
N ALA A 75 2.79 -13.94 -5.98
CA ALA A 75 1.83 -15.04 -5.95
C ALA A 75 2.04 -15.81 -4.65
N HIS A 76 1.34 -15.41 -3.59
CA HIS A 76 1.29 -16.22 -2.38
C HIS A 76 0.05 -17.12 -2.40
N ASN A 77 0.25 -18.42 -2.63
CA ASN A 77 -0.79 -19.46 -2.58
C ASN A 77 -1.24 -19.70 -1.11
N SER A 78 -1.96 -18.76 -0.49
CA SER A 78 -2.44 -18.95 0.87
C SER A 78 -3.82 -18.33 1.12
N GLU A 79 -4.84 -19.17 1.23
CA GLU A 79 -6.20 -18.80 1.69
C GLU A 79 -6.20 -18.09 3.06
N SER A 80 -5.19 -18.36 3.90
CA SER A 80 -5.07 -17.73 5.22
C SER A 80 -4.73 -16.24 5.13
N PHE A 81 -4.02 -15.81 4.07
CA PHE A 81 -3.72 -14.40 3.86
C PHE A 81 -5.00 -13.62 3.54
N CYS A 82 -5.87 -14.18 2.69
CA CYS A 82 -7.12 -13.53 2.30
C CYS A 82 -8.08 -13.36 3.50
N LEU A 83 -8.18 -14.38 4.35
CA LEU A 83 -8.99 -14.32 5.59
C LEU A 83 -8.42 -13.34 6.62
N SER A 84 -7.11 -13.35 6.84
CA SER A 84 -6.46 -12.43 7.78
C SER A 84 -6.57 -10.99 7.31
N PHE A 85 -6.41 -10.77 6.00
CA PHE A 85 -6.56 -9.47 5.36
C PHE A 85 -8.00 -8.93 5.47
N ALA A 86 -9.00 -9.76 5.18
CA ALA A 86 -10.42 -9.41 5.32
C ALA A 86 -10.86 -9.14 6.77
N LEU A 87 -10.12 -9.64 7.77
CA LEU A 87 -10.37 -9.33 9.19
C LEU A 87 -9.63 -8.07 9.68
N LEU A 88 -8.57 -7.66 8.98
CA LEU A 88 -7.75 -6.50 9.31
C LEU A 88 -8.20 -5.21 8.61
N THR A 89 -8.93 -5.32 7.49
CA THR A 89 -9.55 -4.20 6.75
C THR A 89 -11.04 -4.11 7.00
#